data_AF-A0A7C5ATL2-F1
#
_entry.id   AF-A0A7C5ATL2-F1
#
_cell.length_a   1.000
_cell.length_b   1.000
_cell.length_c   1.000
_cell.angle_alpha   90.00
_cell.angle_beta   90.00
_cell.angle_gamma   90.00
#
_symmetry.space_group_name_H-M   'P 1'
#
loop_
_entity.id
_entity.type
_entity.pdbx_description
1 polymer ?
#
loop_
_entity_poly.entity_id
_entity_poly.type
_entity_poly.pdbx_seq_one_letter_code
_entity_poly.pdbx_strand_id
1 'polypeptide(L)'
;MNYVKSKQRVAEHGEVFTPPWLVEAMLDLVKDETERIDSRFLEPACGSGNFLVRILQRKLSTVEAKYGKYEFERRHFALLALMCLYGIELLADNIAECRANLLEIFADHLKLAESDDLYRAAHYVLTQNLVHGDALSMRTHDGQPIVF
;
A
#
# COMPACT_ATOMS: atom_id res chain seq x y z
N MET A 1 6.51 19.57 -11.88
CA MET A 1 6.70 18.54 -10.84
C MET A 1 8.03 17.85 -11.08
N ASN A 2 8.77 17.56 -10.02
CA ASN A 2 10.01 16.80 -10.09
C ASN A 2 9.68 15.34 -9.75
N TYR A 3 9.86 14.41 -10.69
CA TYR A 3 9.56 12.98 -10.51
C TYR A 3 10.76 12.19 -9.99
N VAL A 4 11.75 12.91 -9.45
CA VAL A 4 13.02 12.38 -9.00
C VAL A 4 13.38 13.07 -7.69
N LYS A 5 13.71 12.27 -6.66
CA LYS A 5 14.21 12.78 -5.37
C LYS A 5 15.64 13.31 -5.52
N SER A 6 16.51 12.55 -6.18
CA SER A 6 17.85 13.00 -6.58
C SER A 6 18.37 12.22 -7.80
N LYS A 7 19.28 12.82 -8.58
CA LYS A 7 19.94 12.14 -9.71
C LYS A 7 20.76 10.92 -9.25
N GLN A 8 21.32 10.98 -8.03
CA GLN A 8 22.08 9.88 -7.46
C GLN A 8 21.19 8.65 -7.24
N ARG A 9 20.00 8.82 -6.63
CA ARG A 9 19.06 7.71 -6.40
C ARG A 9 18.51 7.11 -7.70
N VAL A 10 18.37 7.92 -8.76
CA VAL A 10 18.06 7.40 -10.11
C VAL A 10 19.19 6.51 -10.62
N ALA A 11 20.44 6.96 -10.51
CA ALA A 11 21.59 6.22 -11.03
C ALA A 11 21.89 4.93 -10.23
N GLU A 12 21.77 4.99 -8.90
CA GLU A 12 22.15 3.89 -8.01
C GLU A 12 21.00 2.90 -7.75
N HIS A 13 19.75 3.36 -7.79
CA HIS A 13 18.58 2.56 -7.38
C HIS A 13 17.42 2.57 -8.38
N GLY A 14 17.50 3.33 -9.47
CA GLY A 14 16.40 3.48 -10.42
C GLY A 14 15.17 4.19 -9.85
N GLU A 15 15.32 4.91 -8.73
CA GLU A 15 14.18 5.53 -8.06
C GLU A 15 13.59 6.66 -8.91
N VAL A 16 12.34 6.45 -9.33
CA VAL A 16 11.51 7.43 -10.03
C VAL A 16 10.09 7.40 -9.49
N PHE A 17 9.42 8.54 -9.45
CA PHE A 17 8.03 8.62 -9.03
C PHE A 17 7.11 8.45 -10.24
N THR A 18 6.29 7.40 -10.24
CA THR A 18 5.22 7.24 -11.23
C THR A 18 4.21 8.38 -11.09
N PRO A 19 3.95 9.17 -12.14
CA PRO A 19 3.04 10.30 -12.05
C PRO A 19 1.59 9.82 -11.82
N PRO A 20 0.76 10.59 -11.09
CA PRO A 20 -0.59 10.16 -10.72
C PRO A 20 -1.48 9.76 -11.90
N TRP A 21 -1.38 10.46 -13.04
CA TRP A 21 -2.17 10.13 -14.23
C TRP A 21 -1.81 8.75 -14.82
N LEU A 22 -0.54 8.35 -14.73
CA LEU A 22 -0.08 7.05 -15.23
C LEU A 22 -0.50 5.93 -14.30
N VAL A 23 -0.43 6.17 -12.98
CA VAL A 23 -0.97 5.25 -11.98
C VAL A 23 -2.45 4.96 -12.27
N GLU A 24 -3.26 5.99 -12.48
CA GLU A 24 -4.68 5.80 -12.82
C GLU A 24 -4.87 5.03 -14.12
N ALA A 25 -4.17 5.42 -15.19
CA ALA A 25 -4.28 4.74 -16.48
C ALA A 25 -3.94 3.24 -16.38
N MET A 26 -2.94 2.87 -15.58
CA MET A 26 -2.56 1.48 -15.36
C MET A 26 -3.58 0.72 -14.50
N LEU A 27 -4.06 1.33 -13.42
CA LEU A 27 -5.07 0.72 -12.55
C LEU A 27 -6.42 0.53 -13.26
N ASP A 28 -6.75 1.39 -14.23
CA ASP A 28 -7.96 1.26 -15.04
C ASP A 28 -7.93 0.04 -15.98
N LEU A 29 -6.75 -0.47 -16.35
CA LEU A 29 -6.63 -1.71 -17.13
C LEU A 29 -7.11 -2.95 -16.36
N VAL A 30 -7.08 -2.89 -15.03
CA VAL A 30 -7.48 -3.95 -14.11
C VAL A 30 -8.53 -3.46 -13.12
N LYS A 31 -9.39 -2.54 -13.57
CA LYS A 31 -10.33 -1.78 -12.73
C LYS A 31 -11.14 -2.68 -11.80
N ASP A 32 -11.74 -3.74 -12.33
CA ASP A 32 -12.58 -4.67 -11.56
C ASP A 32 -11.83 -5.29 -10.38
N GLU A 33 -10.53 -5.56 -10.54
CA GLU A 33 -9.67 -6.06 -9.47
C GLU A 33 -9.34 -4.99 -8.44
N THR A 34 -9.12 -3.75 -8.89
CA THR A 34 -8.83 -2.63 -7.98
C THR A 34 -10.04 -2.24 -7.13
N GLU A 35 -11.25 -2.52 -7.60
CA GLU A 35 -12.50 -2.26 -6.87
C GLU A 35 -12.96 -3.48 -6.04
N ARG A 36 -12.48 -4.69 -6.35
CA ARG A 36 -12.76 -5.90 -5.59
C ARG A 36 -11.97 -5.90 -4.28
N ILE A 37 -12.69 -5.81 -3.15
CA ILE A 37 -12.12 -5.64 -1.79
C ILE A 37 -11.05 -6.70 -1.47
N ASP A 38 -11.35 -7.97 -1.71
CA ASP A 38 -10.52 -9.13 -1.36
C ASP A 38 -9.45 -9.51 -2.40
N SER A 39 -9.41 -8.82 -3.56
CA SER A 39 -8.37 -9.04 -4.57
C SER A 39 -6.99 -8.65 -4.05
N ARG A 40 -5.98 -9.50 -4.27
CA ARG A 40 -4.61 -9.30 -3.75
C ARG A 40 -3.70 -8.64 -4.79
N PHE A 41 -2.97 -7.61 -4.37
CA PHE A 41 -1.99 -6.91 -5.19
C PHE A 41 -0.60 -7.01 -4.56
N LEU A 42 0.40 -7.31 -5.38
CA LEU A 42 1.82 -7.26 -5.01
C LEU A 42 2.52 -6.21 -5.87
N GLU A 43 3.11 -5.22 -5.22
CA GLU A 43 3.99 -4.24 -5.87
C GLU A 43 5.46 -4.51 -5.48
N PRO A 44 6.28 -5.14 -6.34
CA PRO A 44 7.63 -5.58 -6.00
C PRO A 44 8.68 -4.45 -5.92
N ALA A 45 8.31 -3.21 -6.26
CA ALA A 45 9.14 -2.02 -6.10
C ALA A 45 8.25 -0.84 -5.70
N CYS A 46 7.64 -0.94 -4.51
CA CYS A 46 6.50 -0.09 -4.18
C CYS A 46 6.84 1.37 -3.92
N GLY A 47 8.11 1.73 -3.76
CA GLY A 47 8.53 3.09 -3.46
C GLY A 47 7.79 3.62 -2.23
N SER A 48 7.31 4.86 -2.30
CA SER A 48 6.43 5.47 -1.29
C SER A 48 4.94 5.08 -1.43
N GLY A 49 4.62 4.12 -2.28
CA GLY A 49 3.28 3.51 -2.36
C GLY A 49 2.33 4.08 -3.42
N ASN A 50 2.83 4.77 -4.46
CA ASN A 50 1.98 5.44 -5.47
C ASN A 50 0.84 4.56 -6.01
N PHE A 51 1.10 3.29 -6.32
CA PHE A 51 0.06 2.34 -6.75
C PHE A 51 -0.79 1.85 -5.58
N LEU A 52 -0.16 1.34 -4.52
CA LEU A 52 -0.86 0.75 -3.37
C LEU A 52 -1.83 1.73 -2.69
N VAL A 53 -1.45 3.00 -2.59
CA VAL A 53 -2.30 4.09 -2.07
C VAL A 53 -3.58 4.23 -2.88
N ARG A 54 -3.47 4.29 -4.22
CA ARG A 54 -4.64 4.45 -5.10
C ARG A 54 -5.50 3.19 -5.11
N ILE A 55 -4.91 2.00 -5.03
CA ILE A 55 -5.64 0.73 -4.89
C ILE A 55 -6.42 0.72 -3.56
N LEU A 56 -5.80 1.09 -2.44
CA LEU A 56 -6.48 1.16 -1.15
C LEU A 56 -7.68 2.10 -1.20
N GLN A 57 -7.52 3.30 -1.76
CA GLN A 57 -8.61 4.27 -1.91
C GLN A 57 -9.78 3.72 -2.74
N ARG A 58 -9.51 3.03 -3.85
CA ARG A 58 -10.55 2.37 -4.67
C ARG A 58 -11.28 1.30 -3.87
N LYS A 59 -10.56 0.43 -3.17
CA LYS A 59 -11.15 -0.60 -2.31
C LYS A 59 -11.99 -0.01 -1.18
N LEU A 60 -11.49 1.01 -0.48
CA LEU A 60 -12.23 1.69 0.60
C LEU A 60 -13.48 2.41 0.08
N SER A 61 -13.45 2.93 -1.15
CA SER A 61 -14.64 3.47 -1.81
C SER A 61 -15.70 2.37 -2.05
N THR A 62 -15.27 1.17 -2.47
CA THR A 62 -16.16 0.01 -2.57
C THR A 62 -16.72 -0.42 -1.21
N VAL A 63 -15.90 -0.38 -0.15
CA VAL A 63 -16.33 -0.67 1.22
C VAL A 63 -17.43 0.29 1.65
N GLU A 64 -17.23 1.60 1.45
CA GLU A 64 -18.23 2.61 1.81
C GLU A 64 -19.53 2.43 1.02
N ALA A 65 -19.43 2.19 -0.29
CA ALA A 65 -20.60 2.00 -1.15
C ALA A 65 -21.46 0.78 -0.74
N LYS A 66 -20.83 -0.32 -0.31
CA LYS A 66 -21.51 -1.58 0.05
C LYS A 66 -21.90 -1.67 1.52
N TYR A 67 -21.06 -1.17 2.40
CA TYR A 67 -21.12 -1.43 3.85
C TYR A 67 -21.13 -0.16 4.70
N GLY A 68 -21.10 1.04 4.12
CA GLY A 68 -21.03 2.31 4.85
C GLY A 68 -22.11 2.52 5.92
N LYS A 69 -23.27 1.88 5.75
CA LYS A 69 -24.39 1.91 6.72
C LYS A 69 -24.19 1.02 7.94
N TYR A 70 -23.30 0.04 7.88
CA TYR A 70 -23.11 -0.98 8.91
C TYR A 70 -21.68 -0.91 9.45
N GLU A 71 -21.53 -0.36 10.65
CA GLU A 71 -20.20 -0.03 11.18
C GLU A 71 -19.27 -1.26 11.27
N PHE A 72 -19.82 -2.40 11.70
CA PHE A 72 -19.04 -3.64 11.85
C PHE A 72 -18.48 -4.11 10.51
N GLU A 73 -19.32 -4.28 9.50
CA GLU A 73 -18.94 -4.70 8.16
C GLU A 73 -18.02 -3.69 7.51
N ARG A 74 -18.29 -2.39 7.66
CA ARG A 74 -17.43 -1.32 7.15
C ARG A 74 -16.01 -1.46 7.70
N ARG A 75 -15.85 -1.61 9.01
CA ARG A 75 -14.55 -1.77 9.67
C ARG A 75 -13.87 -3.08 9.26
N HIS A 76 -14.62 -4.17 9.20
CA HIS A 76 -14.12 -5.50 8.82
C HIS A 76 -13.59 -5.51 7.38
N PHE A 77 -14.38 -5.03 6.42
CA PHE A 77 -14.01 -5.04 5.01
C PHE A 77 -12.97 -3.98 4.65
N ALA A 78 -12.91 -2.86 5.39
CA ALA A 78 -11.80 -1.91 5.27
C ALA A 78 -10.47 -2.57 5.67
N LEU A 79 -10.44 -3.33 6.78
CA LEU A 79 -9.22 -4.05 7.18
C LEU A 79 -8.86 -5.13 6.16
N LEU A 80 -9.85 -5.86 5.63
CA LEU A 80 -9.63 -6.83 4.56
C LEU A 80 -9.00 -6.18 3.32
N ALA A 81 -9.48 -5.00 2.92
CA ALA A 81 -8.91 -4.25 1.80
C ALA A 81 -7.42 -3.96 2.01
N LEU A 82 -7.02 -3.57 3.23
CA LEU A 82 -5.62 -3.31 3.59
C LEU A 82 -4.78 -4.59 3.61
N MET A 83 -5.32 -5.68 4.18
CA MET A 83 -4.66 -7.00 4.25
C MET A 83 -4.38 -7.63 2.89
N CYS A 84 -5.05 -7.15 1.84
CA CYS A 84 -4.86 -7.62 0.47
C CYS A 84 -3.80 -6.82 -0.32
N LEU A 85 -3.09 -5.90 0.31
CA LEU A 85 -2.01 -5.14 -0.32
C LEU A 85 -0.67 -5.67 0.17
N TYR A 86 0.23 -5.98 -0.77
CA TYR A 86 1.58 -6.49 -0.52
C TYR A 86 2.58 -5.65 -1.28
N GLY A 87 3.77 -5.48 -0.73
CA GLY A 87 4.81 -4.62 -1.30
C GLY A 87 6.20 -5.05 -0.89
N ILE A 88 7.14 -4.84 -1.79
CA ILE A 88 8.58 -4.98 -1.54
C ILE A 88 9.23 -3.66 -1.94
N GLU A 89 10.15 -3.17 -1.12
CA GLU A 89 10.90 -1.96 -1.43
C GLU A 89 12.32 -2.07 -0.89
N LEU A 90 13.26 -1.59 -1.70
CA LEU A 90 14.69 -1.69 -1.43
C LEU A 90 15.18 -0.64 -0.43
N LEU A 91 14.57 0.56 -0.44
CA LEU A 91 15.05 1.69 0.35
C LEU A 91 14.23 1.85 1.63
N ALA A 92 14.93 1.85 2.77
CA ALA A 92 14.33 1.92 4.10
C ALA A 92 13.44 3.16 4.33
N ASP A 93 13.76 4.30 3.70
CA ASP A 93 12.94 5.51 3.80
C ASP A 93 11.65 5.39 3.00
N ASN A 94 11.73 4.84 1.78
CA ASN A 94 10.56 4.64 0.92
C ASN A 94 9.55 3.67 1.53
N ILE A 95 10.02 2.53 2.07
CA ILE A 95 9.12 1.54 2.68
C ILE A 95 8.44 2.07 3.95
N ALA A 96 9.15 2.90 4.73
CA ALA A 96 8.58 3.58 5.89
C ALA A 96 7.49 4.58 5.45
N GLU A 97 7.77 5.37 4.41
CA GLU A 97 6.82 6.32 3.83
C GLU A 97 5.58 5.60 3.26
N CYS A 98 5.77 4.47 2.55
CA CYS A 98 4.68 3.65 2.03
C CYS A 98 3.74 3.15 3.13
N ARG A 99 4.31 2.61 4.23
CA ARG A 99 3.55 2.15 5.40
C ARG A 99 2.78 3.29 6.04
N ALA A 100 3.41 4.46 6.21
CA ALA A 100 2.77 5.65 6.79
C ALA A 100 1.59 6.13 5.92
N ASN A 101 1.80 6.28 4.61
CA ASN A 101 0.77 6.73 3.67
C ASN A 101 -0.47 5.82 3.67
N LEU A 102 -0.26 4.49 3.67
CA LEU A 102 -1.36 3.52 3.69
C LEU A 102 -2.11 3.51 5.03
N LEU A 103 -1.37 3.63 6.14
CA LEU A 103 -1.97 3.69 7.47
C LEU A 103 -2.78 4.97 7.68
N GLU A 104 -2.27 6.11 7.22
CA GLU A 104 -2.95 7.41 7.27
C GLU A 104 -4.29 7.35 6.51
N ILE A 105 -4.28 6.87 5.26
CA ILE A 105 -5.50 6.72 4.45
C ILE A 105 -6.53 5.82 5.14
N PHE A 106 -6.06 4.71 5.72
CA PHE A 106 -6.92 3.77 6.43
C PHE A 106 -7.52 4.39 7.70
N ALA A 107 -6.68 5.04 8.50
CA ALA A 107 -7.09 5.68 9.75
C ALA A 107 -8.05 6.83 9.50
N ASP A 108 -7.77 7.69 8.51
CA ASP A 108 -8.64 8.81 8.11
C ASP A 108 -10.00 8.33 7.62
N HIS A 109 -10.02 7.29 6.79
CA HIS A 109 -11.25 6.72 6.25
C HIS A 109 -12.20 6.26 7.37
N LEU A 110 -11.65 5.67 8.43
CA LEU A 110 -12.42 5.15 9.57
C LEU A 110 -12.47 6.10 10.78
N LYS A 111 -11.79 7.25 10.71
CA LYS A 111 -11.61 8.22 11.82
C LYS A 111 -11.03 7.58 13.09
N LEU A 112 -9.97 6.78 12.93
CA LEU A 112 -9.32 6.06 14.02
C LEU A 112 -8.24 6.91 14.70
N ALA A 113 -8.10 6.74 16.01
CA ALA A 113 -6.96 7.19 16.78
C ALA A 113 -5.91 6.06 16.90
N GLU A 114 -4.65 6.43 17.16
CA GLU A 114 -3.56 5.45 17.35
C GLU A 114 -3.83 4.44 18.48
N SER A 115 -4.63 4.84 19.47
CA SER A 115 -5.05 3.99 20.58
C SER A 115 -6.03 2.88 20.17
N ASP A 116 -6.71 3.01 19.03
CA ASP A 116 -7.72 2.04 18.60
C ASP A 116 -7.07 0.70 18.24
N ASP A 117 -7.71 -0.41 18.64
CA ASP A 117 -7.24 -1.75 18.29
C ASP A 117 -7.16 -1.96 16.78
N LEU A 118 -8.09 -1.37 16.04
CA LEU A 118 -8.13 -1.49 14.58
C LEU A 118 -6.99 -0.72 13.90
N TYR A 119 -6.58 0.41 14.46
CA TYR A 119 -5.39 1.14 13.99
C TYR A 119 -4.13 0.29 14.21
N ARG A 120 -3.97 -0.28 15.41
CA ARG A 120 -2.83 -1.15 15.77
C ARG A 120 -2.80 -2.43 14.92
N ALA A 121 -3.95 -3.01 14.63
CA ALA A 121 -4.08 -4.16 13.74
C ALA A 121 -3.66 -3.79 12.30
N ALA A 122 -4.15 -2.67 11.77
CA ALA A 122 -3.76 -2.19 10.45
C ALA A 122 -2.25 -1.91 10.34
N HIS A 123 -1.69 -1.23 11.35
CA HIS A 123 -0.25 -1.01 11.44
C HIS A 123 0.50 -2.35 11.42
N TYR A 124 0.11 -3.32 12.26
CA TYR A 124 0.75 -4.63 12.30
C TYR A 124 0.68 -5.35 10.94
N VAL A 125 -0.49 -5.39 10.29
CA VAL A 125 -0.66 -5.94 8.95
C VAL A 125 0.32 -5.31 7.96
N LEU A 126 0.45 -3.99 7.95
CA LEU A 126 1.38 -3.29 7.05
C LEU A 126 2.85 -3.62 7.34
N THR A 127 3.21 -3.94 8.59
CA THR A 127 4.58 -4.40 8.89
C THR A 127 4.89 -5.79 8.33
N GLN A 128 3.86 -6.64 8.17
CA GLN A 128 4.00 -7.98 7.59
C GLN A 128 3.92 -7.93 6.06
N ASN A 129 2.97 -7.18 5.53
CA ASN A 129 2.67 -7.16 4.10
C ASN A 129 3.61 -6.28 3.26
N LEU A 130 4.26 -5.29 3.87
CA LEU A 130 5.17 -4.38 3.18
C LEU A 130 6.59 -4.64 3.68
N VAL A 131 7.41 -5.30 2.87
CA VAL A 131 8.72 -5.84 3.28
C VAL A 131 9.85 -4.97 2.76
N HIS A 132 10.80 -4.64 3.64
CA HIS A 132 12.07 -4.04 3.25
C HIS A 132 12.99 -5.13 2.70
N GLY A 133 13.20 -5.13 1.38
CA GLY A 133 13.91 -6.20 0.69
C GLY A 133 14.15 -5.90 -0.79
N ASP A 134 14.86 -6.82 -1.41
CA ASP A 134 15.16 -6.81 -2.84
C ASP A 134 14.31 -7.86 -3.54
N ALA A 135 13.38 -7.40 -4.37
CA ALA A 135 12.50 -8.28 -5.14
C ALA A 135 13.21 -9.03 -6.27
N LEU A 136 14.40 -8.58 -6.72
CA LEU A 136 15.18 -9.31 -7.72
C LEU A 136 15.79 -10.57 -7.13
N SER A 137 16.30 -10.49 -5.90
CA SER A 137 16.84 -11.63 -5.17
C SER A 137 15.80 -12.36 -4.30
N MET A 138 14.61 -11.79 -4.15
CA MET A 138 13.55 -12.24 -3.23
C MET A 138 14.05 -12.42 -1.79
N ARG A 139 14.90 -11.48 -1.35
CA ARG A 139 15.49 -11.47 -0.01
C ARG A 139 15.15 -10.18 0.73
N THR A 140 14.93 -10.30 2.02
CA THR A 140 14.83 -9.17 2.95
C THR A 140 16.19 -8.46 3.05
N HIS A 141 16.19 -7.24 3.61
CA HIS A 141 17.41 -6.46 3.82
C HIS A 141 18.49 -7.15 4.70
N ASP A 142 18.11 -8.12 5.54
CA ASP A 142 18.99 -8.97 6.34
C ASP A 142 19.37 -10.30 5.65
N GLY A 143 18.97 -10.47 4.38
CA GLY A 143 19.37 -11.59 3.52
C GLY A 143 18.52 -12.85 3.65
N GLN A 144 17.44 -12.83 4.44
CA GLN A 144 16.50 -13.95 4.55
C GLN A 144 15.53 -14.01 3.36
N PRO A 145 14.93 -15.16 3.03
CA PRO A 145 13.88 -15.21 2.02
C PRO A 145 12.68 -14.34 2.40
N ILE A 146 12.10 -13.61 1.44
CA ILE A 146 10.86 -12.86 1.66
C ILE A 146 9.69 -13.84 1.86
N VAL A 147 8.94 -13.63 2.94
CA VAL A 147 7.69 -14.35 3.27
C VAL A 147 6.66 -13.32 3.72
N PHE A 148 5.39 -13.58 3.37
CA PHE A 148 4.23 -12.77 3.75
C PHE A 148 3.24 -13.62 4.56
#